data_AF-A0A7S1KQE1-F1
#
_entry.id   AF-A0A7S1KQE1-F1
#
_cell.length_a   1.000
_cell.length_b   1.000
_cell.length_c   1.000
_cell.angle_alpha   90.00
_cell.angle_beta   90.00
_cell.angle_gamma   90.00
#
_symmetry.space_group_name_H-M   'P 1'
#
loop_
_entity.id
_entity.type
_entity.pdbx_description
1 polymer ?
#
loop_
_entity_poly.entity_id
_entity_poly.type
_entity_poly.pdbx_seq_one_letter_code
_entity_poly.pdbx_strand_id
1 'polypeptide(L)'
;QIQKLKDDWKEGEVLIANHPHAKGTHLPDLTVISPCYDYVDKDRKVRKPVFYVASRGHHSDIGGISPGSMPPFSKRLSEEGVAILSFKLVKDQHFQYDGISKLFNDAGARNLRDNIADMKAQVAANNQ
;
A
#
# COMPACT_ATOMS: atom_id res chain seq x y z
N GLN A 1 -2.56 -1.49 10.92
CA GLN A 1 -2.55 -2.59 9.92
C GLN A 1 -2.42 -3.95 10.59
N ILE A 2 -1.35 -4.21 11.35
CA ILE A 2 -1.10 -5.49 12.04
C ILE A 2 -2.31 -5.95 12.89
N GLN A 3 -2.84 -5.09 13.76
CA GLN A 3 -4.04 -5.40 14.57
C GLN A 3 -5.31 -5.63 13.74
N LYS A 4 -5.41 -5.03 12.55
CA LYS A 4 -6.59 -5.11 11.69
C LYS A 4 -6.65 -6.45 10.96
N LEU A 5 -5.49 -6.97 10.54
CA LEU A 5 -5.41 -8.20 9.77
C LEU A 5 -5.06 -9.43 10.61
N LYS A 6 -4.49 -9.27 11.81
CA LYS A 6 -4.19 -10.36 12.76
C LYS A 6 -3.54 -11.57 12.08
N ASP A 7 -4.26 -12.69 11.99
CA ASP A 7 -3.78 -13.96 11.44
C ASP A 7 -4.10 -14.12 9.92
N ASP A 8 -4.68 -13.11 9.26
CA ASP A 8 -4.96 -13.09 7.80
C ASP A 8 -3.74 -12.64 6.96
N TRP A 9 -2.53 -12.74 7.51
CA TRP A 9 -1.30 -12.55 6.76
C TRP A 9 -0.73 -13.90 6.35
N LYS A 10 -0.52 -14.06 5.04
CA LYS A 10 0.29 -15.15 4.50
C LYS A 10 1.68 -14.66 4.10
N GLU A 11 2.61 -15.59 4.10
CA GLU A 11 3.96 -15.38 3.55
C GLU A 11 3.87 -14.86 2.11
N GLY A 12 4.64 -13.81 1.81
CA GLY A 12 4.66 -13.17 0.50
C GLY A 12 3.49 -12.23 0.21
N GLU A 13 2.52 -12.06 1.13
CA GLU A 13 1.50 -11.02 0.99
C GLU A 13 2.05 -9.65 1.39
N VAL A 14 1.64 -8.61 0.67
CA VAL A 14 2.09 -7.23 0.89
C VAL A 14 0.88 -6.32 0.97
N LEU A 15 0.89 -5.39 1.94
CA LEU A 15 -0.15 -4.38 2.08
C LEU A 15 0.30 -3.01 1.60
N ILE A 16 -0.68 -2.18 1.23
CA ILE A 16 -0.52 -0.75 1.03
C ILE A 16 -1.59 0.03 1.82
N ALA A 17 -1.19 1.18 2.39
CA ALA A 17 -2.09 2.11 3.07
C ALA A 17 -1.54 3.54 3.11
N ASN A 18 -2.42 4.53 3.10
CA ASN A 18 -2.11 5.96 3.25
C ASN A 18 -3.20 6.76 3.99
N HIS A 19 -4.34 6.15 4.30
CA HIS A 19 -5.45 6.84 4.96
C HIS A 19 -5.02 7.43 6.33
N PRO A 20 -5.50 8.63 6.74
CA PRO A 20 -5.18 9.21 8.05
C PRO A 20 -5.46 8.30 9.27
N HIS A 21 -6.60 7.58 9.27
CA HIS A 21 -6.89 6.51 10.23
C HIS A 21 -5.85 5.37 10.27
N ALA A 22 -5.11 5.13 9.19
CA ALA A 22 -3.96 4.22 9.14
C ALA A 22 -2.64 4.87 9.54
N LYS A 23 -2.65 6.10 10.08
CA LYS A 23 -1.49 6.94 10.43
C LYS A 23 -0.69 7.43 9.22
N GLY A 24 -1.38 7.67 8.09
CA GLY A 24 -0.84 8.49 7.01
C GLY A 24 -0.71 9.96 7.43
N THR A 25 0.31 10.64 6.91
CA THR A 25 0.59 12.07 7.14
C THR A 25 -0.21 12.95 6.17
N HIS A 26 -0.07 12.66 4.88
CA HIS A 26 -0.93 13.16 3.81
C HIS A 26 -1.09 12.04 2.77
N LEU A 27 -2.14 12.10 1.94
CA LEU A 27 -2.51 10.97 1.07
C LEU A 27 -1.42 10.55 0.07
N PRO A 28 -0.63 11.44 -0.55
CA PRO A 28 0.45 11.03 -1.45
C PRO A 28 1.51 10.07 -0.86
N ASP A 29 1.63 9.96 0.46
CA ASP A 29 2.59 9.09 1.11
C ASP A 29 2.03 7.67 1.27
N LEU A 30 2.34 6.79 0.33
CA LEU A 30 1.89 5.39 0.36
C LEU A 30 2.86 4.53 1.16
N THR A 31 2.36 3.87 2.21
CA THR A 31 3.14 2.93 3.03
C THR A 31 2.88 1.51 2.55
N VAL A 32 3.93 0.82 2.09
CA VAL A 32 3.91 -0.58 1.68
C VAL A 32 4.54 -1.43 2.78
N ILE A 33 3.83 -2.47 3.24
CA ILE A 33 4.19 -3.25 4.43
C ILE A 33 4.26 -4.74 4.07
N SER A 34 5.41 -5.37 4.36
CA SER A 34 5.65 -6.79 4.14
C SER A 34 5.92 -7.50 5.47
N PRO A 35 5.28 -8.66 5.74
CA PRO A 35 5.59 -9.51 6.87
C PRO A 35 6.84 -10.35 6.59
N CYS A 36 7.73 -10.44 7.57
CA CYS A 36 8.91 -11.28 7.51
C CYS A 36 8.71 -12.52 8.38
N TYR A 37 8.82 -13.69 7.76
CA TYR A 37 8.73 -14.99 8.39
C TYR A 37 10.14 -15.54 8.59
N ASP A 38 10.35 -16.25 9.69
CA ASP A 38 11.60 -16.94 9.95
C ASP A 38 11.48 -18.39 9.48
N TYR A 39 12.59 -19.03 9.11
CA TYR A 39 12.62 -20.44 8.68
C TYR A 39 13.62 -21.20 9.55
N VAL A 40 13.40 -21.19 10.87
CA VAL A 40 14.33 -21.84 11.84
C VAL A 40 14.24 -23.37 11.79
N ASP A 41 13.15 -23.95 11.29
CA ASP A 41 12.96 -25.39 11.28
C ASP A 41 12.61 -25.93 9.89
N LYS A 42 13.06 -27.18 9.62
CA LYS A 42 12.94 -27.91 8.35
C LYS A 42 11.49 -28.05 7.88
N ASP A 43 10.54 -27.84 8.80
CA ASP A 43 9.10 -27.94 8.58
C ASP A 43 8.43 -26.65 8.08
N ARG A 44 9.15 -25.51 7.97
CA ARG A 44 8.59 -24.19 7.54
C ARG A 44 7.34 -23.72 8.31
N LYS A 45 7.12 -24.23 9.53
CA LYS A 45 5.92 -23.93 10.33
C LYS A 45 6.07 -22.65 11.15
N VAL A 46 6.23 -21.50 10.50
CA VAL A 46 6.00 -20.22 11.17
C VAL A 46 4.55 -19.80 10.94
N ARG A 47 3.75 -19.85 12.02
CA ARG A 47 2.32 -19.47 11.99
C ARG A 47 2.10 -17.96 11.96
N LYS A 48 3.12 -17.14 12.31
CA LYS A 48 2.99 -15.68 12.48
C LYS A 48 4.27 -14.95 12.09
N PRO A 49 4.18 -13.75 11.47
CA PRO A 49 5.36 -12.94 11.16
C PRO A 49 6.21 -12.65 12.40
N VAL A 50 7.54 -12.72 12.25
CA VAL A 50 8.51 -12.39 13.33
C VAL A 50 8.71 -10.88 13.41
N PHE A 51 8.76 -10.20 12.27
CA PHE A 51 8.78 -8.75 12.16
C PHE A 51 8.10 -8.27 10.87
N TYR A 52 8.05 -6.96 10.67
CA TYR A 52 7.49 -6.34 9.48
C TYR A 52 8.49 -5.32 8.95
N VAL A 53 8.60 -5.25 7.62
CA VAL A 53 9.33 -4.20 6.92
C VAL A 53 8.32 -3.28 6.26
N ALA A 54 8.57 -1.97 6.33
CA ALA A 54 7.74 -0.98 5.67
C ALA A 54 8.60 0.02 4.90
N SER A 55 8.17 0.35 3.70
CA SER A 55 8.68 1.45 2.90
C SER A 55 7.57 2.47 2.67
N ARG A 56 7.92 3.75 2.67
CA ARG A 56 7.00 4.85 2.37
C ARG A 56 7.55 5.66 1.22
N GLY A 57 6.73 5.81 0.17
CA GLY A 57 7.06 6.54 -1.04
C GLY A 57 6.04 7.65 -1.27
N HIS A 58 6.53 8.80 -1.76
CA HIS A 58 5.67 9.92 -2.13
C HIS A 58 5.28 9.80 -3.61
N HIS A 59 3.99 9.77 -3.88
CA HIS A 59 3.44 9.70 -5.23
C HIS A 59 2.98 11.07 -5.70
N SER A 60 3.49 11.53 -6.84
CA SER A 60 3.30 12.91 -7.31
C SER A 60 1.84 13.28 -7.65
N ASP A 61 1.03 12.31 -8.08
CA ASP A 61 -0.40 12.45 -8.35
C ASP A 61 -1.11 11.13 -8.04
N ILE A 62 -2.05 11.19 -7.11
CA ILE A 62 -2.89 10.06 -6.67
C ILE A 62 -4.39 10.33 -6.91
N GLY A 63 -4.68 11.29 -7.79
CA GLY A 63 -6.02 11.79 -8.08
C GLY A 63 -6.43 13.00 -7.25
N GLY A 64 -7.74 13.21 -7.12
CA GLY A 64 -8.32 14.36 -6.44
C GLY A 64 -8.73 15.49 -7.40
N ILE A 65 -9.23 16.58 -6.82
CA ILE A 65 -9.88 17.68 -7.56
C ILE A 65 -8.92 18.51 -8.42
N SER A 66 -7.61 18.43 -8.14
CA SER A 66 -6.57 19.19 -8.85
C SER A 66 -5.40 18.27 -9.20
N PRO A 67 -4.65 18.55 -10.28
CA PRO A 67 -3.37 17.89 -10.55
C PRO A 67 -2.33 18.14 -9.45
N GLY A 68 -1.49 17.14 -9.19
CA GLY A 68 -0.41 17.21 -8.21
C GLY A 68 -0.74 16.54 -6.88
N SER A 69 0.14 16.71 -5.90
CA SER A 69 0.10 15.92 -4.67
C SER A 69 -0.82 16.49 -3.58
N MET A 70 -0.97 17.82 -3.51
CA MET A 70 -1.68 18.47 -2.41
C MET A 70 -2.66 19.55 -2.91
N PRO A 71 -3.91 19.18 -3.27
CA PRO A 71 -4.92 20.13 -3.72
C PRO A 71 -5.30 21.13 -2.60
N PRO A 72 -5.02 22.44 -2.75
CA PRO A 72 -5.11 23.40 -1.65
C PRO A 72 -6.54 23.83 -1.30
N PHE A 73 -7.52 23.48 -2.12
CA PHE A 73 -8.92 23.89 -1.96
C PHE A 73 -9.84 22.74 -1.53
N SER A 74 -9.26 21.60 -1.15
CA SER A 74 -10.01 20.46 -0.65
C SER A 74 -10.70 20.80 0.68
N LYS A 75 -11.96 20.40 0.79
CA LYS A 75 -12.81 20.50 1.98
C LYS A 75 -13.15 19.13 2.55
N ARG A 76 -12.94 18.06 1.77
CA ARG A 76 -13.22 16.67 2.14
C ARG A 76 -12.08 15.78 1.68
N LEU A 77 -11.82 14.71 2.45
CA LEU A 77 -10.78 13.72 2.09
C LEU A 77 -10.99 13.09 0.71
N SER A 78 -12.25 12.92 0.29
CA SER A 78 -12.60 12.40 -1.05
C SER A 78 -12.14 13.30 -2.20
N GLU A 79 -11.81 14.56 -1.92
CA GLU A 79 -11.31 15.53 -2.90
C GLU A 79 -9.78 15.50 -3.03
N GLU A 80 -9.08 14.81 -2.13
CA GLU A 80 -7.62 14.75 -2.04
C GLU A 80 -7.00 13.55 -2.78
N GLY A 81 -7.82 12.73 -3.43
CA GLY A 81 -7.38 11.54 -4.18
C GLY A 81 -7.61 10.23 -3.42
N VAL A 82 -6.85 9.20 -3.79
CA VAL A 82 -7.09 7.85 -3.28
C VAL A 82 -6.76 7.73 -1.80
N ALA A 83 -7.72 7.30 -0.99
CA ALA A 83 -7.56 7.06 0.45
C ALA A 83 -7.70 5.56 0.76
N ILE A 84 -6.57 4.89 0.91
CA ILE A 84 -6.44 3.45 1.13
C ILE A 84 -6.26 3.18 2.62
N LEU A 85 -7.31 2.64 3.25
CA LEU A 85 -7.24 2.23 4.65
C LEU A 85 -6.41 0.95 4.83
N SER A 86 -6.55 -0.01 3.92
CA SER A 86 -5.80 -1.27 3.88
C SER A 86 -6.15 -1.98 2.57
N PHE A 87 -5.15 -2.37 1.79
CA PHE A 87 -5.33 -3.16 0.57
C PHE A 87 -4.20 -4.17 0.43
N LYS A 88 -4.51 -5.42 0.08
CA LYS A 88 -3.51 -6.45 -0.26
C LYS A 88 -2.95 -6.13 -1.65
N LEU A 89 -1.83 -5.43 -1.70
CA LEU A 89 -1.12 -5.08 -2.94
C LEU A 89 -0.53 -6.31 -3.61
N VAL A 90 -0.04 -7.26 -2.81
CA VAL A 90 0.32 -8.61 -3.26
C VAL A 90 -0.49 -9.61 -2.45
N LYS A 91 -1.17 -10.53 -3.14
CA LYS A 91 -1.98 -11.59 -2.54
C LYS A 91 -1.62 -12.92 -3.20
N ASP A 92 -1.38 -13.96 -2.41
CA ASP A 92 -0.98 -15.28 -2.89
C ASP A 92 0.17 -15.18 -3.94
N GLN A 93 1.17 -14.34 -3.67
CA GLN A 93 2.32 -14.02 -4.55
C GLN A 93 2.00 -13.28 -5.86
N HIS A 94 0.76 -12.82 -6.06
CA HIS A 94 0.34 -12.08 -7.25
C HIS A 94 0.08 -10.60 -6.94
N PHE A 95 0.70 -9.71 -7.71
CA PHE A 95 0.43 -8.27 -7.64
C PHE A 95 -1.01 -7.98 -8.08
N GLN A 96 -1.79 -7.33 -7.22
CA GLN A 96 -3.23 -7.09 -7.43
C GLN A 96 -3.47 -5.87 -8.32
N TYR A 97 -3.00 -5.94 -9.57
CA TYR A 97 -3.00 -4.81 -10.53
C TYR A 97 -4.38 -4.21 -10.77
N ASP A 98 -5.39 -5.03 -11.06
CA ASP A 98 -6.73 -4.54 -11.42
C ASP A 98 -7.39 -3.82 -10.25
N GLY A 99 -7.27 -4.38 -9.04
CA GLY A 99 -7.85 -3.81 -7.83
C GLY A 99 -7.23 -2.46 -7.47
N ILE A 100 -5.89 -2.37 -7.48
CA ILE A 100 -5.21 -1.10 -7.16
C ILE A 100 -5.42 -0.06 -8.27
N SER A 101 -5.41 -0.48 -9.54
CA SER A 101 -5.68 0.40 -10.68
C SER A 101 -7.08 0.97 -10.62
N LYS A 102 -8.07 0.16 -10.25
CA LYS A 102 -9.44 0.63 -10.03
C LYS A 102 -9.49 1.72 -8.95
N LEU A 103 -8.85 1.51 -7.79
CA LEU A 103 -8.84 2.50 -6.71
C LEU A 103 -8.26 3.84 -7.16
N PHE A 104 -7.16 3.82 -7.93
CA PHE A 104 -6.51 5.02 -8.44
C PHE A 104 -7.33 5.71 -9.54
N ASN A 105 -7.89 4.94 -10.48
CA ASN A 105 -8.74 5.48 -11.54
C ASN A 105 -10.03 6.10 -10.98
N ASP A 106 -10.68 5.44 -10.02
CA ASP A 106 -11.88 5.95 -9.35
C ASP A 106 -11.60 7.26 -8.59
N ALA A 107 -10.36 7.44 -8.10
CA ALA A 107 -9.92 8.68 -7.46
C ALA A 107 -9.48 9.77 -8.45
N GLY A 108 -9.45 9.48 -9.76
CA GLY A 108 -9.03 10.41 -10.80
C GLY A 108 -7.53 10.58 -10.95
N ALA A 109 -6.73 9.57 -10.56
CA ALA A 109 -5.27 9.60 -10.70
C ALA A 109 -4.86 9.72 -12.17
N ARG A 110 -3.92 10.62 -12.44
CA ARG A 110 -3.56 11.01 -13.82
C ARG A 110 -2.38 10.22 -14.37
N ASN A 111 -1.52 9.72 -13.49
CA ASN A 111 -0.28 9.02 -13.82
C ASN A 111 -0.27 7.58 -13.29
N LEU A 112 -1.29 6.77 -13.64
CA LEU A 112 -1.41 5.40 -13.11
C LEU A 112 -0.16 4.55 -13.38
N ARG A 113 0.47 4.70 -14.55
CA ARG A 113 1.69 3.96 -14.90
C ARG A 113 2.82 4.18 -13.89
N ASP A 114 3.07 5.43 -13.52
CA ASP A 114 4.14 5.79 -12.58
C ASP A 114 3.79 5.32 -11.17
N ASN A 115 2.53 5.51 -10.76
CA ASN A 115 2.02 4.98 -9.49
C ASN A 115 2.26 3.47 -9.35
N ILE A 116 1.99 2.69 -10.41
CA ILE A 116 2.25 1.25 -10.39
C ILE A 116 3.75 0.93 -10.36
N ALA A 117 4.57 1.70 -11.09
CA ALA A 117 6.02 1.51 -11.08
C ALA A 117 6.61 1.74 -9.69
N ASP A 118 6.21 2.83 -9.03
CA ASP A 118 6.66 3.18 -7.67
C ASP A 118 6.20 2.14 -6.65
N MET A 119 4.93 1.67 -6.73
CA MET A 119 4.44 0.60 -5.87
C MET A 119 5.23 -0.70 -6.04
N LYS A 120 5.58 -1.06 -7.28
CA LYS A 120 6.42 -2.25 -7.55
C LYS A 120 7.82 -2.07 -7.01
N ALA A 121 8.40 -0.87 -7.11
CA ALA A 121 9.70 -0.56 -6.52
C ALA A 121 9.67 -0.68 -4.99
N GLN A 122 8.61 -0.19 -4.33
CA GLN A 122 8.42 -0.35 -2.89
C GLN A 122 8.27 -1.82 -2.46
N VAL A 123 7.49 -2.61 -3.21
CA VAL A 123 7.37 -4.07 -2.99
C VAL A 123 8.75 -4.74 -3.11
N ALA A 124 9.52 -4.39 -4.15
CA ALA A 124 10.86 -4.94 -4.35
C ALA A 124 11.84 -4.52 -3.25
N ALA A 125 11.78 -3.27 -2.78
CA ALA A 125 12.62 -2.77 -1.69
C ALA A 125 12.34 -3.46 -0.35
N ASN A 126 11.12 -3.97 -0.15
CA ASN A 126 10.77 -4.75 1.03
C ASN A 126 11.14 -6.24 0.91
N ASN A 127 11.47 -6.73 -0.29
CA ASN A 127 11.92 -8.11 -0.48
C ASN A 127 13.42 -8.21 -0.19
N GLN A 128 13.81 -9.17 0.65
CA GLN A 128 15.20 -9.52 0.95
C GLN A 128 15.60 -10.83 0.29
#